data_AF-A0A1C5FT18-F1
#
_entry.id   AF-A0A1C5FT18-F1
#
_cell.length_a   1.000
_cell.length_b   1.000
_cell.length_c   1.000
_cell.angle_alpha   90.00
_cell.angle_beta   90.00
_cell.angle_gamma   90.00
#
_symmetry.space_group_name_H-M   'P 1'
#
loop_
_entity.id
_entity.type
_entity.pdbx_description
1 polymer ?
#
loop_
_entity_poly.entity_id
_entity_poly.type
_entity_poly.pdbx_seq_one_letter_code
_entity_poly.pdbx_strand_id
1 'polypeptide(L)'
;MVEIADPDQLRRATYEQIDGDESLAEEERGHARRMVESDEAEALAYLVEPFELVEEVPGVELVQASWSSEHVDYDPRAAEWSGAFVDLDEDD
;
A
#
# COMPACT_ATOMS: atom_id res chain seq x y z
N MET A 1 15.17 -15.72 -0.74
CA MET A 1 15.14 -14.31 -0.29
C MET A 1 15.32 -13.47 -1.54
N VAL A 2 14.44 -12.49 -1.76
CA VAL A 2 14.57 -11.51 -2.85
C VAL A 2 15.14 -10.24 -2.23
N GLU A 3 16.10 -9.62 -2.91
CA GLU A 3 16.83 -8.44 -2.44
C GLU A 3 16.80 -7.37 -3.54
N ILE A 4 16.68 -6.10 -3.14
CA ILE A 4 16.75 -4.95 -4.04
C ILE A 4 18.24 -4.60 -4.24
N ALA A 5 18.75 -4.83 -5.45
CA ALA A 5 20.16 -4.63 -5.75
C ALA A 5 20.58 -3.15 -5.78
N ASP A 6 19.68 -2.24 -6.15
CA ASP A 6 19.93 -0.80 -6.25
C ASP A 6 18.67 0.00 -5.82
N PRO A 7 18.52 0.26 -4.52
CA PRO A 7 17.35 0.97 -3.99
C PRO A 7 17.26 2.42 -4.47
N ASP A 8 18.40 3.09 -4.69
CA ASP A 8 18.42 4.48 -5.16
C ASP A 8 17.96 4.60 -6.61
N GLN A 9 18.34 3.65 -7.46
CA GLN A 9 17.85 3.58 -8.84
C GLN A 9 16.35 3.29 -8.89
N LEU A 10 15.88 2.33 -8.08
CA LEU A 10 14.46 2.01 -7.97
C LEU A 10 13.65 3.24 -7.56
N ARG A 11 14.09 3.95 -6.51
CA ARG A 11 13.41 5.16 -6.03
C ARG A 11 13.36 6.25 -7.09
N ARG A 12 14.46 6.46 -7.83
CA ARG A 12 14.53 7.45 -8.92
C ARG A 12 13.57 7.13 -10.05
N ALA A 13 13.55 5.88 -10.53
CA ALA A 13 12.63 5.44 -11.56
C ALA A 13 11.17 5.63 -11.13
N THR A 14 10.88 5.37 -9.85
CA THR A 14 9.55 5.59 -9.28
C THR A 14 9.17 7.06 -9.26
N TYR A 15 10.09 7.96 -8.88
CA TYR A 15 9.82 9.41 -8.94
C TYR A 15 9.58 9.91 -10.36
N GLU A 16 10.34 9.41 -11.34
CA GLU A 16 10.13 9.72 -12.76
C GLU A 16 8.72 9.30 -13.21
N GLN A 17 8.25 8.13 -12.77
CA GLN A 17 6.91 7.65 -13.07
C GLN A 17 5.81 8.49 -12.39
N ILE A 18 5.96 8.77 -11.08
CA ILE A 18 5.01 9.61 -10.31
C ILE A 18 4.87 11.01 -10.92
N ASP A 19 5.98 11.60 -11.35
CA ASP A 19 6.01 12.94 -11.93
C ASP A 19 5.45 12.98 -13.36
N GLY A 20 5.61 11.89 -14.11
CA GLY A 20 5.10 11.75 -15.47
C GLY A 20 3.62 11.35 -15.56
N ASP A 21 3.02 10.91 -14.45
CA ASP A 21 1.62 10.50 -14.42
C ASP A 21 0.67 11.71 -14.35
N GLU A 22 0.12 12.10 -15.49
CA GLU A 22 -0.83 13.21 -15.62
C GLU A 22 -2.22 12.90 -15.04
N SER A 23 -2.52 11.63 -14.73
CA SER A 23 -3.81 11.22 -14.15
C SER A 23 -3.89 11.44 -12.65
N LEU A 24 -2.74 11.55 -11.97
CA LEU A 24 -2.64 11.82 -10.53
C LEU A 24 -2.90 13.30 -10.21
N ALA A 25 -3.77 13.56 -9.23
CA ALA A 25 -3.88 14.89 -8.65
C ALA A 25 -2.60 15.27 -7.89
N GLU A 26 -2.33 16.56 -7.76
CA GLU A 26 -1.09 17.05 -7.12
C GLU A 26 -0.92 16.57 -5.67
N GLU A 27 -2.02 16.49 -4.92
CA GLU A 27 -2.00 15.99 -3.54
C GLU A 27 -1.65 14.50 -3.47
N GLU A 28 -2.21 13.70 -4.38
CA GLU A 28 -1.93 12.27 -4.51
C GLU A 28 -0.49 12.03 -4.96
N ARG A 29 0.02 12.82 -5.91
CA ARG A 29 1.42 12.79 -6.35
C ARG A 29 2.37 13.06 -5.18
N GLY A 30 2.06 14.09 -4.38
CA GLY A 30 2.82 14.42 -3.18
C GLY A 30 2.75 13.33 -2.11
N HIS A 31 1.62 12.64 -1.98
CA HIS A 31 1.46 11.50 -1.07
C HIS A 31 2.29 10.29 -1.53
N ALA A 32 2.19 9.90 -2.80
CA ALA A 32 2.95 8.79 -3.38
C ALA A 32 4.46 8.99 -3.20
N ARG A 33 4.99 10.20 -3.44
CA ARG A 33 6.39 10.53 -3.19
C ARG A 33 6.81 10.28 -1.74
N ARG A 34 6.00 10.68 -0.76
CA ARG A 34 6.29 10.48 0.67
C ARG A 34 6.31 9.01 1.06
N MET A 35 5.43 8.19 0.48
CA MET A 35 5.41 6.75 0.72
C MET A 35 6.69 6.09 0.20
N VAL A 36 7.06 6.40 -1.06
CA VAL A 36 8.30 5.94 -1.70
C VAL A 36 9.57 6.41 -0.99
N GLU A 37 9.55 7.59 -0.38
CA GLU A 37 10.65 8.08 0.46
C GLU A 37 10.78 7.30 1.78
N SER A 38 9.68 6.74 2.29
CA SER A 38 9.65 6.07 3.59
C SER A 38 10.09 4.59 3.56
N ASP A 39 9.84 3.88 2.45
CA ASP A 39 10.16 2.45 2.30
C ASP A 39 10.33 2.08 0.82
N GLU A 40 11.40 1.35 0.47
CA GLU A 40 11.62 0.87 -0.90
C GLU A 40 10.58 -0.14 -1.38
N ALA A 41 9.86 -0.81 -0.48
CA ALA A 41 8.73 -1.67 -0.82
C ALA A 41 7.58 -0.86 -1.46
N GLU A 42 7.38 0.40 -1.05
CA GLU A 42 6.39 1.29 -1.65
C GLU A 42 6.76 1.66 -3.08
N ALA A 43 8.07 1.78 -3.36
CA ALA A 43 8.56 2.01 -4.72
C ALA A 43 8.25 0.82 -5.64
N LEU A 44 8.44 -0.41 -5.14
CA LEU A 44 8.04 -1.63 -5.86
C LEU A 44 6.52 -1.70 -6.06
N ALA A 45 5.74 -1.42 -5.01
CA ALA A 45 4.28 -1.46 -5.07
C ALA A 45 3.73 -0.45 -6.07
N TYR A 46 4.34 0.72 -6.21
CA TYR A 46 3.94 1.73 -7.17
C TYR A 46 4.24 1.32 -8.63
N LEU A 47 5.37 0.65 -8.88
CA LEU A 47 5.81 0.29 -10.24
C LEU A 47 5.20 -1.02 -10.76
N VAL A 48 4.66 -1.86 -9.89
CA VAL A 48 4.09 -3.14 -10.26
C VAL A 48 2.59 -2.99 -10.44
N GLU A 49 2.11 -3.30 -11.64
CA GLU A 49 0.68 -3.51 -11.90
C GLU A 49 0.33 -4.98 -11.64
N PRO A 50 -0.21 -5.33 -10.45
CA PRO A 50 -0.29 -6.72 -10.02
C PRO A 50 -1.25 -7.56 -10.86
N PHE A 51 -2.30 -6.94 -11.41
CA PHE A 51 -3.26 -7.63 -12.27
C PHE A 51 -2.64 -7.95 -13.63
N GLU A 52 -2.01 -6.97 -14.29
CA GLU A 52 -1.29 -7.20 -15.55
C GLU A 52 -0.21 -8.28 -15.38
N LEU A 53 0.56 -8.21 -14.28
CA LEU A 53 1.61 -9.18 -13.99
C LEU A 53 1.09 -10.62 -13.89
N VAL A 54 -0.06 -10.81 -13.23
CA VAL A 54 -0.62 -12.13 -12.96
C VAL A 54 -1.42 -12.67 -14.15
N GLU A 55 -1.97 -11.80 -15.00
CA GLU A 55 -2.67 -12.18 -16.24
C GLU A 55 -1.76 -12.87 -17.27
N GLU A 56 -0.45 -12.61 -17.25
CA GLU A 56 0.51 -13.26 -18.13
C GLU A 56 0.81 -14.72 -17.74
N VAL A 57 0.39 -15.17 -16.56
CA VAL A 57 0.69 -16.51 -16.04
C VAL A 57 -0.28 -17.56 -16.62
N PRO A 58 0.20 -18.58 -17.37
CA PRO A 58 -0.67 -19.57 -17.99
C PRO A 58 -1.54 -20.33 -16.98
N GLY A 59 -2.85 -20.35 -17.24
CA GLY A 59 -3.83 -21.07 -16.42
C GLY A 59 -4.30 -20.33 -15.17
N VAL A 60 -3.89 -19.07 -14.99
CA VAL A 60 -4.46 -18.20 -13.95
C VAL A 60 -5.77 -17.58 -14.44
N GLU A 61 -6.78 -17.59 -13.55
CA GLU A 61 -8.05 -16.89 -13.71
C GLU A 61 -8.24 -16.00 -12.48
N LEU A 62 -8.35 -14.69 -12.69
CA LEU A 62 -8.62 -13.74 -11.62
C LEU A 62 -10.11 -13.77 -11.25
N VAL A 63 -10.41 -14.07 -9.99
CA VAL A 63 -11.77 -14.09 -9.45
C VAL A 63 -11.91 -13.07 -8.32
N GLN A 64 -13.03 -12.34 -8.31
CA GLN A 64 -13.32 -11.40 -7.23
C GLN A 64 -13.82 -12.18 -6.01
N ALA A 65 -13.10 -12.07 -4.90
CA ALA A 65 -13.56 -12.58 -3.61
C ALA A 65 -14.31 -11.49 -2.86
N SER A 66 -15.58 -11.74 -2.51
CA SER A 66 -16.32 -10.83 -1.63
C SER A 66 -16.13 -11.26 -0.18
N TRP A 67 -15.77 -10.31 0.67
CA TRP A 67 -15.74 -10.48 2.11
C TRP A 67 -16.75 -9.51 2.71
N SER A 68 -17.61 -10.02 3.59
CA SER A 68 -18.49 -9.18 4.40
C SER A 68 -17.88 -9.07 5.79
N SER A 69 -17.71 -7.84 6.26
CA SER A 69 -17.42 -7.59 7.67
C SER A 69 -18.72 -7.55 8.48
N GLU A 70 -18.62 -7.76 9.79
CA GLU A 70 -19.70 -7.44 10.71
C GLU A 70 -19.96 -5.93 10.71
N HIS A 71 -21.22 -5.52 10.73
CA HIS A 71 -21.60 -4.11 10.81
C HIS A 71 -21.64 -3.67 12.28
N VAL A 72 -20.83 -2.67 12.62
CA VAL A 72 -20.73 -2.08 13.97
C VAL A 72 -21.01 -0.58 13.88
N ASP A 73 -21.75 -0.05 14.86
CA ASP A 73 -22.08 1.38 14.92
C ASP A 73 -20.85 2.23 15.23
N TYR A 74 -20.75 3.42 14.60
CA TYR A 74 -19.67 4.37 14.87
C TYR A 74 -19.75 4.92 16.29
N ASP A 75 -18.77 4.56 17.15
CA ASP A 75 -18.61 5.15 18.48
C ASP A 75 -17.24 5.85 18.63
N PRO A 76 -17.19 7.19 18.53
CA PRO A 76 -15.93 7.95 18.69
C PRO A 76 -15.40 7.95 20.13
N ARG A 77 -16.16 7.43 21.09
CA ARG A 77 -15.74 7.27 22.50
C ARG A 77 -15.25 5.87 22.81
N ALA A 78 -15.43 4.91 21.90
CA ALA A 78 -14.95 3.54 22.11
C ALA A 78 -13.41 3.51 22.08
N ALA A 79 -12.82 2.87 23.10
CA ALA A 79 -11.37 2.79 23.25
C ALA A 79 -10.71 2.09 22.04
N GLU A 80 -11.37 1.07 21.50
CA GLU A 80 -10.97 0.34 20.29
C GLU A 80 -10.76 1.23 19.05
N TRP A 81 -11.39 2.41 18.99
CA TRP A 81 -11.36 3.29 17.82
C TRP A 81 -10.43 4.50 18.02
N SER A 82 -9.88 4.64 19.22
CA SER A 82 -9.07 5.80 19.62
C SER A 82 -7.66 5.82 19.01
N GLY A 83 -7.23 4.74 18.35
CA GLY A 83 -5.87 4.59 17.81
C GLY A 83 -4.79 4.43 18.88
N ALA A 84 -5.13 4.59 20.16
CA ALA A 84 -4.32 4.13 21.27
C ALA A 84 -4.45 2.62 21.33
N PHE A 85 -3.37 1.90 21.01
CA PHE A 85 -3.23 0.53 21.47
C PHE A 85 -3.33 0.58 23.00
N VAL A 86 -4.45 0.10 23.54
CA VAL A 86 -4.51 -0.25 24.95
C VAL A 86 -3.43 -1.32 25.10
N ASP A 87 -2.38 -1.05 25.86
CA ASP A 87 -1.38 -2.06 26.19
C ASP A 87 -2.16 -3.24 26.79
N LEU A 88 -2.31 -4.31 26.00
CA LEU A 88 -2.94 -5.55 26.43
C LEU A 88 -1.89 -6.35 27.20
N ASP A 89 -1.34 -5.76 28.26
CA ASP A 89 -0.73 -6.45 29.39
C ASP A 89 -0.23 -5.40 30.39
N GLU A 90 -0.86 -5.35 31.57
CA GLU A 90 -0.16 -5.45 32.85
C GLU A 90 -1.22 -5.74 33.96
N ASP A 91 -1.15 -6.97 34.50
CA ASP A 91 -1.69 -7.49 35.77
C ASP A 91 -3.16 -8.01 35.85
N ASP A 92 -3.39 -9.32 35.60
CA ASP A 92 -3.48 -10.43 36.59
C ASP A 92 -4.15 -11.71 35.99
#